data_AF-A0A6N7LNI3-F1
#
_entry.id   AF-A0A6N7LNI3-F1
#
_cell.length_a   1.000
_cell.length_b   1.000
_cell.length_c   1.000
_cell.angle_alpha   90.00
_cell.angle_beta   90.00
_cell.angle_gamma   90.00
#
_symmetry.space_group_name_H-M   'P 1'
#
loop_
_entity.id
_entity.type
_entity.pdbx_description
1 polymer ?
#
loop_
_entity_poly.entity_id
_entity_poly.type
_entity_poly.pdbx_seq_one_letter_code
_entity_poly.pdbx_strand_id
1 'polypeptide(L)'
;MDRTVPPGAAILLDFIRETEVGQADRASYDVIYGHNQDKLPQPLTTMTYGEVVDAQKGWSKRFKSSAAGGYQFMRHTLIDLANAMPSIKGTDRFTPDLQDRLGYKLLVRRGYPEFIVGKIDIVEFGKRLAQEWASFPVLADTKGNEHEVRRGQSYYAGDGLNKALVKPEKVEALLREVLEVARRPHEVEEGPQAAPPAVPVPKPKPKLVRKSGRFWTWLLTAGGTIVTALKELNLVALDWRVQIAILAVIVGFAIYAISSMPAVRDALGLK
;
A
#
# COMPACT_ATOMS: atom_id res chain seq x y z
N MET A 1 -8.16 -2.94 -0.98
CA MET A 1 -6.96 -2.12 -0.76
C MET A 1 -5.75 -2.85 -1.31
N ASP A 2 -5.14 -2.27 -2.34
CA ASP A 2 -3.85 -2.67 -2.91
C ASP A 2 -2.73 -2.60 -1.85
N ARG A 3 -1.85 -3.59 -1.82
CA ARG A 3 -0.79 -3.72 -0.80
C ARG A 3 0.35 -2.71 -0.94
N THR A 4 0.45 -2.00 -2.06
CA THR A 4 1.46 -0.96 -2.28
C THR A 4 1.04 0.40 -1.73
N VAL A 5 -0.24 0.54 -1.32
CA VAL A 5 -0.73 1.74 -0.65
C VAL A 5 -0.30 1.72 0.83
N PRO A 6 0.38 2.76 1.33
CA PRO A 6 0.77 2.81 2.74
C PRO A 6 -0.43 2.76 3.69
N PRO A 7 -0.31 2.15 4.89
CA PRO A 7 -1.44 1.97 5.81
C PRO A 7 -2.23 3.25 6.13
N GLY A 8 -1.55 4.38 6.38
CA GLY A 8 -2.24 5.66 6.62
C GLY A 8 -3.04 6.13 5.39
N ALA A 9 -2.50 5.96 4.19
CA ALA A 9 -3.19 6.32 2.96
C ALA A 9 -4.37 5.37 2.68
N ALA A 10 -4.24 4.09 3.01
CA ALA A 10 -5.30 3.11 2.89
C ALA A 10 -6.53 3.50 3.71
N ILE A 11 -6.34 3.87 4.98
CA ILE A 11 -7.44 4.36 5.86
C ILE A 11 -8.14 5.56 5.22
N LEU A 12 -7.37 6.52 4.70
CA LEU A 12 -7.93 7.70 4.05
C LEU A 12 -8.71 7.34 2.77
N LEU A 13 -8.17 6.45 1.94
CA LEU A 13 -8.81 6.01 0.71
C LEU A 13 -10.09 5.21 0.99
N ASP A 14 -10.11 4.34 2.01
CA ASP A 14 -11.33 3.63 2.40
C ASP A 14 -12.45 4.60 2.78
N PHE A 15 -12.12 5.64 3.56
CA PHE A 15 -13.09 6.67 3.93
C PHE A 15 -13.53 7.52 2.73
N ILE A 16 -12.62 7.89 1.82
CA ILE A 16 -12.97 8.60 0.58
C ILE A 16 -13.94 7.75 -0.24
N ARG A 17 -13.62 6.47 -0.45
CA ARG A 17 -14.44 5.56 -1.25
C ARG A 17 -15.84 5.42 -0.68
N GLU A 18 -15.95 5.14 0.62
CA GLU A 18 -17.23 5.07 1.30
C GLU A 18 -18.03 6.38 1.18
N THR A 19 -17.37 7.53 1.30
CA THR A 19 -18.01 8.84 1.18
C THR A 19 -18.51 9.12 -0.25
N GLU A 20 -17.73 8.77 -1.26
CA GLU A 20 -18.02 9.05 -2.66
C GLU A 20 -19.14 8.16 -3.21
N VAL A 21 -19.21 6.90 -2.79
CA VAL A 21 -20.14 5.92 -3.38
C VAL A 21 -21.14 5.32 -2.40
N GLY A 22 -21.07 5.67 -1.12
CA GLY A 22 -22.02 5.25 -0.08
C GLY A 22 -21.90 3.79 0.36
N GLN A 23 -20.83 3.09 -0.04
CA GLN A 23 -20.60 1.69 0.29
C GLN A 23 -19.10 1.38 0.36
N ALA A 24 -18.72 0.44 1.24
CA ALA A 24 -17.33 0.08 1.51
C ALA A 24 -16.92 -1.30 0.93
N ASP A 25 -17.88 -2.07 0.43
CA ASP A 25 -17.68 -3.41 -0.09
C ASP A 25 -17.03 -3.39 -1.48
N ARG A 26 -16.72 -4.56 -2.04
CA ARG A 26 -16.04 -4.64 -3.36
C ARG A 26 -16.86 -3.98 -4.47
N ALA A 27 -18.20 -3.96 -4.37
CA ALA A 27 -19.05 -3.32 -5.37
C ALA A 27 -18.81 -1.80 -5.45
N SER A 28 -18.24 -1.16 -4.41
CA SER A 28 -17.86 0.27 -4.44
C SER A 28 -17.01 0.64 -5.65
N TYR A 29 -16.16 -0.28 -6.11
CA TYR A 29 -15.25 -0.07 -7.23
C TYR A 29 -15.93 -0.08 -8.61
N ASP A 30 -17.18 -0.52 -8.70
CA ASP A 30 -17.95 -0.55 -9.94
C ASP A 30 -18.89 0.65 -10.11
N VAL A 31 -19.06 1.47 -9.06
CA VAL A 31 -20.02 2.57 -9.06
C VAL A 31 -19.60 3.65 -10.05
N ILE A 32 -20.54 4.08 -10.90
CA ILE A 32 -20.40 5.29 -11.72
C ILE A 32 -21.41 6.33 -11.25
N TYR A 33 -21.19 7.58 -11.64
CA TYR A 33 -22.03 8.69 -11.20
C TYR A 33 -23.54 8.39 -11.28
N GLY A 34 -24.25 8.73 -10.21
CA GLY A 34 -25.69 8.52 -10.09
C GLY A 34 -26.12 7.05 -10.06
N HIS A 35 -25.22 6.16 -9.64
CA HIS A 35 -25.45 4.71 -9.55
C HIS A 35 -25.91 4.08 -10.88
N ASN A 36 -25.31 4.52 -11.99
CA ASN A 36 -25.70 4.06 -13.34
C ASN A 36 -24.92 2.81 -13.81
N GLN A 37 -24.18 2.13 -12.95
CA GLN A 37 -23.26 1.04 -13.35
C GLN A 37 -23.96 -0.15 -14.01
N ASP A 38 -25.22 -0.40 -13.65
CA ASP A 38 -26.04 -1.45 -14.26
C ASP A 38 -26.39 -1.16 -15.74
N LYS A 39 -26.14 0.07 -16.21
CA LYS A 39 -26.32 0.48 -17.61
C LYS A 39 -25.06 0.31 -18.46
N LEU A 40 -23.96 -0.19 -17.87
CA LEU A 40 -22.75 -0.55 -18.57
C LEU A 40 -22.89 -1.97 -19.17
N PRO A 41 -22.23 -2.26 -20.31
CA PRO A 41 -22.30 -3.58 -20.94
C PRO A 41 -21.61 -4.68 -20.13
N GLN A 42 -20.74 -4.31 -19.20
CA GLN A 42 -20.01 -5.17 -18.30
C GLN A 42 -19.65 -4.39 -17.02
N PRO A 43 -19.34 -5.06 -15.89
CA PRO A 43 -18.89 -4.37 -14.69
C PRO A 43 -17.65 -3.49 -14.97
N LEU A 44 -17.59 -2.31 -14.35
CA LEU A 44 -16.52 -1.35 -14.60
C LEU A 44 -15.13 -1.95 -14.36
N THR A 45 -14.99 -2.75 -13.31
CA THR A 45 -13.74 -3.42 -12.91
C THR A 45 -13.29 -4.54 -13.85
N THR A 46 -14.13 -4.98 -14.80
CA THR A 46 -13.74 -5.91 -15.86
C THR A 46 -13.29 -5.19 -17.12
N MET A 47 -13.60 -3.90 -17.27
CA MET A 47 -13.12 -3.07 -18.38
C MET A 47 -11.61 -2.80 -18.26
N THR A 48 -10.97 -2.57 -19.39
CA THR A 48 -9.61 -2.01 -19.44
C THR A 48 -9.63 -0.51 -19.16
N TYR A 49 -8.49 0.04 -18.76
CA TYR A 49 -8.32 1.47 -18.52
C TYR A 49 -8.72 2.31 -19.73
N GLY A 50 -8.31 1.88 -20.94
CA GLY A 50 -8.65 2.54 -22.19
C GLY A 50 -10.16 2.49 -22.47
N GLU A 51 -10.79 1.33 -22.28
CA GLU A 51 -12.25 1.19 -22.42
C GLU A 51 -13.01 2.10 -21.46
N VAL A 52 -12.55 2.25 -20.21
CA VAL A 52 -13.17 3.18 -19.24
C VAL A 52 -13.03 4.62 -19.74
N VAL A 53 -11.82 5.06 -20.09
CA VAL A 53 -11.56 6.43 -20.59
C VAL A 53 -12.38 6.75 -21.84
N ASP A 54 -12.52 5.79 -22.75
CA ASP A 54 -13.31 5.95 -23.97
C ASP A 54 -14.82 5.99 -23.68
N ALA A 55 -15.33 5.09 -22.82
CA ALA A 55 -16.73 5.08 -22.42
C ALA A 55 -17.14 6.38 -21.71
N GLN A 56 -16.27 6.90 -20.83
CA GLN A 56 -16.49 8.15 -20.10
C GLN A 56 -16.76 9.36 -21.01
N LYS A 57 -16.29 9.35 -22.28
CA LYS A 57 -16.53 10.43 -23.25
C LYS A 57 -18.04 10.69 -23.46
N GLY A 58 -18.86 9.65 -23.40
CA GLY A 58 -20.32 9.75 -23.56
C GLY A 58 -21.10 9.91 -22.26
N TRP A 59 -20.46 9.71 -21.10
CA TRP A 59 -21.16 9.62 -19.82
C TRP A 59 -21.67 10.96 -19.31
N SER A 60 -20.96 12.07 -19.51
CA SER A 60 -21.50 13.38 -19.09
C SER A 60 -22.84 13.68 -19.77
N LYS A 61 -23.02 13.29 -21.04
CA LYS A 61 -24.30 13.45 -21.74
C LYS A 61 -25.37 12.45 -21.28
N ARG A 62 -24.99 11.18 -21.02
CA ARG A 62 -25.95 10.13 -20.60
C ARG A 62 -26.33 10.21 -19.12
N PHE A 63 -25.40 10.60 -18.26
CA PHE A 63 -25.46 10.42 -16.81
C PHE A 63 -25.16 11.71 -16.03
N LYS A 64 -24.88 12.84 -16.68
CA LYS A 64 -24.52 14.16 -16.10
C LYS A 64 -23.06 14.30 -15.64
N SER A 65 -22.34 13.21 -15.41
CA SER A 65 -20.90 13.25 -15.09
C SER A 65 -20.18 12.05 -15.71
N SER A 66 -18.87 12.20 -15.89
CA SER A 66 -17.97 11.13 -16.30
C SER A 66 -17.40 10.33 -15.13
N ALA A 67 -17.75 10.64 -13.88
CA ALA A 67 -17.12 10.04 -12.71
C ALA A 67 -17.31 8.51 -12.67
N ALA A 68 -16.22 7.81 -12.34
CA ALA A 68 -16.11 6.36 -12.42
C ALA A 68 -15.35 5.76 -11.23
N GLY A 69 -15.82 4.60 -10.77
CA GLY A 69 -15.14 3.79 -9.77
C GLY A 69 -15.29 4.31 -8.34
N GLY A 70 -14.63 3.62 -7.42
CA GLY A 70 -14.75 3.88 -5.98
C GLY A 70 -14.29 5.28 -5.58
N TYR A 71 -13.40 5.89 -6.36
CA TYR A 71 -12.86 7.23 -6.10
C TYR A 71 -13.41 8.29 -7.06
N GLN A 72 -14.46 7.96 -7.82
CA GLN A 72 -15.18 8.87 -8.73
C GLN A 72 -14.26 9.63 -9.71
N PHE A 73 -13.33 8.91 -10.34
CA PHE A 73 -12.37 9.50 -11.28
C PHE A 73 -13.07 10.12 -12.49
N MET A 74 -12.78 11.39 -12.77
CA MET A 74 -13.20 12.05 -14.00
C MET A 74 -12.35 11.60 -15.19
N ARG A 75 -12.90 11.67 -16.41
CA ARG A 75 -12.17 11.27 -17.63
C ARG A 75 -10.83 11.98 -17.77
N HIS A 76 -10.83 13.30 -17.59
CA HIS A 76 -9.62 14.10 -17.71
C HIS A 76 -8.59 13.71 -16.65
N THR A 77 -9.03 13.46 -15.42
CA THR A 77 -8.17 12.98 -14.33
C THR A 77 -7.51 11.65 -14.66
N LEU A 78 -8.23 10.69 -15.25
CA LEU A 78 -7.63 9.44 -15.72
C LEU A 78 -6.61 9.68 -16.85
N ILE A 79 -6.90 10.55 -17.81
CA ILE A 79 -5.93 10.87 -18.86
C ILE A 79 -4.65 11.45 -18.25
N ASP A 80 -4.77 12.37 -17.29
CA ASP A 80 -3.63 13.00 -16.63
C ASP A 80 -2.82 12.01 -15.79
N LEU A 81 -3.50 11.10 -15.08
CA LEU A 81 -2.85 10.04 -14.30
C LEU A 81 -2.08 9.07 -15.18
N ALA A 82 -2.62 8.70 -16.35
CA ALA A 82 -1.91 7.85 -17.31
C ALA A 82 -0.64 8.54 -17.84
N ASN A 83 -0.72 9.84 -18.14
CA ASN A 83 0.43 10.63 -18.57
C ASN A 83 1.51 10.74 -17.48
N ALA A 84 1.09 10.83 -16.21
CA ALA A 84 2.00 10.90 -15.07
C ALA A 84 2.58 9.53 -14.66
N MET A 85 1.99 8.42 -15.13
CA MET A 85 2.37 7.06 -14.75
C MET A 85 2.62 6.19 -15.99
N PRO A 86 3.85 6.21 -16.56
CA PRO A 86 4.18 5.43 -17.76
C PRO A 86 3.97 3.91 -17.63
N SER A 87 3.86 3.40 -16.40
CA SER A 87 3.58 2.00 -16.12
C SER A 87 2.12 1.59 -16.38
N ILE A 88 1.19 2.54 -16.45
CA ILE A 88 -0.23 2.27 -16.72
C ILE A 88 -0.46 2.28 -18.22
N LYS A 89 -1.01 1.18 -18.74
CA LYS A 89 -1.36 1.02 -20.14
C LYS A 89 -2.87 1.03 -20.31
N GLY A 90 -3.33 1.48 -21.49
CA GLY A 90 -4.75 1.39 -21.85
C GLY A 90 -5.31 -0.04 -21.80
N THR A 91 -4.45 -1.06 -21.92
CA THR A 91 -4.81 -2.48 -21.84
C THR A 91 -4.93 -3.03 -20.42
N ASP A 92 -4.47 -2.28 -19.40
CA ASP A 92 -4.53 -2.73 -18.01
C ASP A 92 -5.98 -2.78 -17.55
N ARG A 93 -6.37 -3.82 -16.82
CA ARG A 93 -7.73 -3.91 -16.26
C ARG A 93 -7.94 -2.84 -15.18
N PHE A 94 -9.11 -2.21 -15.16
CA PHE A 94 -9.51 -1.21 -14.18
C PHE A 94 -9.93 -1.81 -12.83
N THR A 95 -9.09 -2.72 -12.33
CA THR A 95 -9.31 -3.49 -11.10
C THR A 95 -9.40 -2.60 -9.86
N PRO A 96 -9.97 -3.10 -8.75
CA PRO A 96 -9.90 -2.43 -7.45
C PRO A 96 -8.47 -2.01 -7.09
N ASP A 97 -7.48 -2.88 -7.29
CA ASP A 97 -6.09 -2.59 -6.98
C ASP A 97 -5.50 -1.46 -7.85
N LEU A 98 -5.86 -1.40 -9.14
CA LEU A 98 -5.47 -0.28 -9.99
C LEU A 98 -6.13 1.02 -9.53
N GLN A 99 -7.42 0.99 -9.17
CA GLN A 99 -8.13 2.14 -8.63
C GLN A 99 -7.50 2.64 -7.33
N ASP A 100 -7.10 1.74 -6.41
CA ASP A 100 -6.43 2.10 -5.16
C ASP A 100 -5.08 2.81 -5.42
N ARG A 101 -4.28 2.29 -6.35
CA ARG A 101 -3.01 2.94 -6.75
C ARG A 101 -3.23 4.32 -7.38
N LEU A 102 -4.26 4.46 -8.21
CA LEU A 102 -4.65 5.76 -8.81
C LEU A 102 -5.12 6.75 -7.75
N GLY A 103 -5.98 6.30 -6.83
CA GLY A 103 -6.45 7.11 -5.69
C GLY A 103 -5.29 7.56 -4.81
N TYR A 104 -4.34 6.67 -4.53
CA TYR A 104 -3.13 7.03 -3.79
C TYR A 104 -2.29 8.08 -4.53
N LYS A 105 -2.19 8.02 -5.87
CA LYS A 105 -1.50 9.08 -6.63
C LYS A 105 -2.22 10.43 -6.54
N LEU A 106 -3.54 10.45 -6.47
CA LEU A 106 -4.29 11.69 -6.20
C LEU A 106 -3.97 12.25 -4.81
N LEU A 107 -3.88 11.41 -3.79
CA LEU A 107 -3.44 11.83 -2.46
C LEU A 107 -2.03 12.43 -2.48
N VAL A 108 -1.10 11.77 -3.18
CA VAL A 108 0.27 12.29 -3.36
C VAL A 108 0.25 13.65 -4.05
N ARG A 109 -0.54 13.80 -5.12
CA ARG A 109 -0.73 15.10 -5.81
C ARG A 109 -1.26 16.20 -4.88
N ARG A 110 -2.11 15.84 -3.91
CA ARG A 110 -2.66 16.76 -2.90
C ARG A 110 -1.78 16.97 -1.68
N GLY A 111 -0.56 16.42 -1.68
CA GLY A 111 0.43 16.69 -0.65
C GLY A 111 0.39 15.74 0.54
N TYR A 112 -0.10 14.50 0.34
CA TYR A 112 -0.06 13.47 1.39
C TYR A 112 1.35 13.26 1.97
N PRO A 113 2.45 13.18 1.18
CA PRO A 113 3.81 13.10 1.73
C PRO A 113 4.15 14.27 2.66
N GLU A 114 3.84 15.50 2.25
CA GLU A 114 4.04 16.71 3.02
C GLU A 114 3.23 16.72 4.31
N PHE A 115 2.00 16.22 4.25
CA PHE A 115 1.12 16.09 5.41
C PHE A 115 1.72 15.13 6.45
N ILE A 116 2.11 13.91 6.02
CA ILE A 116 2.61 12.91 6.96
C ILE A 116 3.94 13.30 7.60
N VAL A 117 4.78 14.07 6.90
CA VAL A 117 6.02 14.63 7.49
C VAL A 117 5.81 15.96 8.24
N GLY A 118 4.58 16.47 8.29
CA GLY A 118 4.24 17.68 9.05
C GLY A 118 4.62 19.01 8.39
N LYS A 119 4.88 19.02 7.08
CA LYS A 119 5.11 20.25 6.30
C LYS A 119 3.83 21.03 6.02
N ILE A 120 2.70 20.34 5.92
CA ILE A 120 1.36 20.95 5.87
C ILE A 120 0.53 20.37 7.00
N ASP A 121 -0.33 21.20 7.59
CA ASP A 121 -1.20 20.80 8.69
C ASP A 121 -2.49 20.14 8.21
N ILE A 122 -3.34 19.73 9.16
CA ILE A 122 -4.64 19.10 8.91
C ILE A 122 -5.56 20.02 8.09
N VAL A 123 -5.55 21.33 8.36
CA VAL A 123 -6.45 22.29 7.72
C VAL A 123 -6.08 22.47 6.24
N GLU A 124 -4.79 22.66 5.97
CA GLU A 124 -4.26 22.79 4.61
C GLU A 124 -4.44 21.49 3.82
N PHE A 125 -4.10 20.34 4.40
CA PHE A 125 -4.31 19.06 3.71
C PHE A 125 -5.79 18.78 3.48
N GLY A 126 -6.66 19.04 4.46
CA GLY A 126 -8.12 18.92 4.32
C GLY A 126 -8.68 19.80 3.20
N LYS A 127 -8.20 21.05 3.06
CA LYS A 127 -8.55 21.92 1.92
C LYS A 127 -8.10 21.30 0.60
N ARG A 128 -6.88 20.76 0.51
CA ARG A 128 -6.38 20.11 -0.71
C ARG A 128 -7.17 18.84 -1.07
N LEU A 129 -7.64 18.09 -0.08
CA LEU A 129 -8.57 16.97 -0.29
C LEU A 129 -9.91 17.46 -0.84
N ALA A 130 -10.48 18.54 -0.30
CA ALA A 130 -11.73 19.13 -0.80
C ALA A 130 -11.63 19.69 -2.24
N GLN A 131 -10.42 20.00 -2.70
CA GLN A 131 -10.15 20.37 -4.11
C GLN A 131 -10.06 19.15 -5.05
N GLU A 132 -10.00 17.93 -4.53
CA GLU A 132 -9.98 16.70 -5.32
C GLU A 132 -11.34 16.01 -5.26
N TRP A 133 -11.91 15.90 -4.06
CA TRP A 133 -13.18 15.25 -3.79
C TRP A 133 -14.17 16.29 -3.27
N ALA A 134 -15.14 16.65 -4.11
CA ALA A 134 -16.12 17.69 -3.80
C ALA A 134 -17.04 17.31 -2.61
N SER A 135 -17.12 16.03 -2.27
CA SER A 135 -17.82 15.50 -1.10
C SER A 135 -17.14 15.87 0.23
N PHE A 136 -15.88 16.32 0.21
CA PHE A 136 -15.17 16.75 1.41
C PHE A 136 -15.44 18.22 1.73
N PRO A 137 -15.57 18.58 3.02
CA PRO A 137 -15.67 19.95 3.45
C PRO A 137 -14.30 20.63 3.49
N VAL A 138 -14.27 21.94 3.32
CA VAL A 138 -13.16 22.76 3.82
C VAL A 138 -13.19 22.79 5.35
N LEU A 139 -12.01 22.77 5.98
CA LEU A 139 -11.88 22.70 7.44
C LEU A 139 -11.76 24.06 8.13
N ALA A 140 -11.64 25.13 7.35
CA ALA A 140 -11.64 26.52 7.78
C ALA A 140 -12.25 27.39 6.67
N ASP A 141 -12.65 28.61 7.02
CA ASP A 141 -13.07 29.60 6.04
C ASP A 141 -11.92 29.89 5.07
N THR A 142 -12.18 29.86 3.77
CA THR A 142 -11.14 29.98 2.76
C THR A 142 -11.68 30.47 1.41
N LYS A 143 -10.79 30.79 0.49
CA LYS A 143 -11.16 31.03 -0.91
C LYS A 143 -11.44 29.68 -1.57
N GLY A 144 -12.72 29.43 -1.90
CA GLY A 144 -13.15 28.30 -2.71
C GLY A 144 -12.87 28.53 -4.19
N ASN A 145 -13.44 27.68 -5.05
CA ASN A 145 -13.19 27.73 -6.49
C ASN A 145 -13.57 29.09 -7.11
N GLU A 146 -14.73 29.64 -6.72
CA GLU A 146 -15.24 30.91 -7.28
C GLU A 146 -15.37 32.00 -6.21
N HIS A 147 -15.82 31.65 -5.01
CA HIS A 147 -16.09 32.58 -3.92
C HIS A 147 -15.54 32.06 -2.58
N GLU A 148 -15.68 32.88 -1.53
CA GLU A 148 -15.34 32.46 -0.18
C GLU A 148 -16.30 31.37 0.30
N VAL A 149 -15.72 30.29 0.82
CA VAL A 149 -16.47 29.16 1.38
C VAL A 149 -16.16 29.07 2.87
N ARG A 150 -17.19 28.76 3.65
CA ARG A 150 -17.09 28.59 5.10
C ARG A 150 -16.75 27.16 5.47
N ARG A 151 -16.16 26.98 6.64
CA ARG A 151 -15.94 25.66 7.26
C ARG A 151 -17.18 24.78 7.13
N GLY A 152 -17.00 23.55 6.67
CA GLY A 152 -18.10 22.59 6.45
C GLY A 152 -18.73 22.62 5.06
N GLN A 153 -18.42 23.61 4.23
CA GLN A 153 -18.87 23.66 2.84
C GLN A 153 -17.89 22.93 1.91
N SER A 154 -18.37 22.47 0.75
CA SER A 154 -17.49 21.98 -0.32
C SER A 154 -16.59 23.12 -0.81
N TYR A 155 -15.38 22.79 -1.29
CA TYR A 155 -14.53 23.77 -1.99
C TYR A 155 -15.22 24.38 -3.23
N TYR A 156 -16.19 23.65 -3.80
CA TYR A 156 -16.99 24.03 -4.96
C TYR A 156 -18.41 24.49 -4.58
N ALA A 157 -18.67 24.80 -3.32
CA ALA A 157 -19.98 25.27 -2.90
C ALA A 157 -20.45 26.44 -3.78
N GLY A 158 -21.75 26.51 -4.04
CA GLY A 158 -22.41 27.55 -4.84
C GLY A 158 -22.47 27.33 -6.35
N ASP A 159 -21.90 26.24 -6.88
CA ASP A 159 -22.06 25.83 -8.29
C ASP A 159 -23.41 25.10 -8.58
N GLY A 160 -24.21 24.87 -7.55
CA GLY A 160 -25.51 24.18 -7.62
C GLY A 160 -25.42 22.65 -7.75
N LEU A 161 -24.22 22.08 -7.87
CA LEU A 161 -23.97 20.66 -8.13
C LEU A 161 -23.24 19.98 -6.95
N ASN A 162 -22.22 20.63 -6.41
CA ASN A 162 -21.30 20.06 -5.44
C ASN A 162 -21.68 20.43 -4.00
N LYS A 163 -21.61 19.43 -3.11
CA LYS A 163 -21.91 19.57 -1.69
C LYS A 163 -20.99 18.67 -0.87
N ALA A 164 -20.57 19.16 0.29
CA ALA A 164 -19.88 18.33 1.26
C ALA A 164 -20.87 17.31 1.86
N LEU A 165 -20.46 16.05 1.95
CA LEU A 165 -21.25 14.93 2.45
C LEU A 165 -20.82 14.51 3.86
N VAL A 166 -19.67 15.01 4.34
CA VAL A 166 -19.11 14.68 5.65
C VAL A 166 -18.83 15.94 6.47
N LYS A 167 -18.91 15.81 7.79
CA LYS A 167 -18.65 16.93 8.72
C LYS A 167 -17.14 17.17 8.89
N PRO A 168 -16.69 18.44 9.04
CA PRO A 168 -15.28 18.76 9.28
C PRO A 168 -14.64 17.97 10.42
N GLU A 169 -15.35 17.79 11.54
CA GLU A 169 -14.83 17.10 12.72
C GLU A 169 -14.47 15.64 12.42
N LYS A 170 -15.25 14.99 11.55
CA LYS A 170 -15.00 13.60 11.13
C LYS A 170 -13.75 13.52 10.26
N VAL A 171 -13.56 14.47 9.34
CA VAL A 171 -12.36 14.55 8.49
C VAL A 171 -11.13 14.87 9.35
N GLU A 172 -11.20 15.82 10.26
CA GLU A 172 -10.09 16.13 11.17
C GLU A 172 -9.71 14.92 12.04
N ALA A 173 -10.69 14.21 12.60
CA ALA A 173 -10.44 13.00 13.39
C ALA A 173 -9.77 11.90 12.55
N LEU A 174 -10.26 11.66 11.34
CA LEU A 174 -9.66 10.73 10.40
C LEU A 174 -8.23 11.12 10.05
N LEU A 175 -7.97 12.40 9.76
CA LEU A 175 -6.64 12.87 9.40
C LEU A 175 -5.64 12.73 10.55
N ARG A 176 -6.09 12.88 11.82
CA ARG A 176 -5.26 12.56 12.99
C ARG A 176 -4.92 11.08 13.03
N GLU A 177 -5.89 10.19 12.82
CA GLU A 177 -5.66 8.74 12.76
C GLU A 177 -4.70 8.35 11.64
N VAL A 178 -4.91 8.88 10.44
CA VAL A 178 -4.03 8.70 9.28
C VAL A 178 -2.60 9.12 9.62
N LEU A 179 -2.43 10.26 10.29
CA LEU A 179 -1.14 10.77 10.69
C LEU A 179 -0.44 9.86 11.71
N GLU A 180 -1.18 9.41 12.72
CA GLU A 180 -0.67 8.46 13.72
C GLU A 180 -0.23 7.15 13.06
N VAL A 181 -1.05 6.57 12.18
CA VAL A 181 -0.73 5.32 11.48
C VAL A 181 0.43 5.48 10.50
N ALA A 182 0.51 6.61 9.80
CA ALA A 182 1.61 6.90 8.87
C ALA A 182 2.94 7.19 9.58
N ARG A 183 2.90 7.70 10.81
CA ARG A 183 4.09 8.06 11.61
C ARG A 183 4.52 7.00 12.60
N ARG A 184 3.67 5.99 12.86
CA ARG A 184 4.12 4.82 13.61
C ARG A 184 5.38 4.29 12.93
N PRO A 185 6.46 4.05 13.69
CA PRO A 185 7.56 3.26 13.18
C PRO A 185 6.92 2.03 12.58
N HIS A 186 7.06 1.83 11.27
CA HIS A 186 6.78 0.54 10.69
C HIS A 186 7.76 -0.39 11.40
N GLU A 187 7.30 -1.10 12.43
CA GLU A 187 7.80 -2.42 12.70
C GLU A 187 7.55 -3.13 11.38
N VAL A 188 8.61 -3.13 10.56
CA VAL A 188 8.68 -3.94 9.36
C VAL A 188 8.30 -5.31 9.88
N GLU A 189 7.20 -5.90 9.41
CA GLU A 189 7.17 -7.36 9.38
C GLU A 189 8.36 -7.74 8.50
N GLU A 190 9.51 -7.95 9.14
CA GLU A 190 10.71 -8.47 8.52
C GLU A 190 10.37 -9.89 8.06
N GLY A 191 9.77 -9.99 6.87
CA GLY A 191 10.26 -11.01 5.96
C GLY A 191 11.78 -10.82 5.91
N PRO A 192 12.58 -11.88 6.10
CA PRO A 192 13.99 -11.76 6.47
C PRO A 192 14.74 -10.90 5.45
N GLN A 193 14.96 -9.62 5.78
CA GLN A 193 15.57 -8.67 4.87
C GLN A 193 16.96 -8.31 5.37
N ALA A 194 17.90 -8.63 4.48
CA ALA A 194 19.32 -8.35 4.52
C ALA A 194 19.67 -6.99 5.14
N ALA A 195 20.68 -7.03 6.00
CA ALA A 195 21.35 -5.84 6.54
C ALA A 195 21.81 -4.88 5.41
N PRO A 196 21.72 -3.56 5.61
CA PRO A 196 22.10 -2.56 4.61
C PRO A 196 23.61 -2.62 4.27
N PRO A 197 24.01 -2.22 3.05
CA PRO A 197 25.39 -2.32 2.60
C PRO A 197 26.27 -1.35 3.41
N ALA A 198 27.29 -1.89 4.08
CA ALA A 198 28.28 -1.08 4.77
C ALA A 198 29.05 -0.22 3.74
N VAL A 199 29.00 1.11 3.91
CA VAL A 199 29.97 2.03 3.30
C VAL A 199 31.39 1.68 3.74
N PRO A 200 32.40 1.72 2.84
CA PRO A 200 33.74 1.25 3.17
C PRO A 200 34.48 2.27 4.05
N VAL A 201 34.57 1.99 5.35
CA VAL A 201 35.53 2.65 6.24
C VAL A 201 36.92 2.02 6.00
N PRO A 202 38.00 2.82 5.87
CA PRO A 202 39.33 2.29 5.58
C PRO A 202 39.85 1.43 6.74
N LYS A 203 40.40 0.26 6.38
CA LYS A 203 40.84 -0.82 7.29
C LYS A 203 41.90 -0.33 8.30
N PRO A 204 41.68 -0.43 9.63
CA PRO A 204 42.77 -0.40 10.58
C PRO A 204 43.44 -1.78 10.68
N LYS A 205 44.78 -1.78 10.75
CA LYS A 205 45.67 -2.96 10.82
C LYS A 205 45.39 -3.85 12.06
N PRO A 206 45.70 -5.16 11.99
CA PRO A 206 45.21 -6.14 12.96
C PRO A 206 45.93 -6.00 14.30
N LYS A 207 45.17 -6.11 15.41
CA LYS A 207 45.71 -6.36 16.75
C LYS A 207 45.29 -7.74 17.25
N LEU A 208 46.23 -8.38 17.92
CA LEU A 208 46.21 -9.77 18.37
C LEU A 208 44.93 -10.15 19.15
N VAL A 209 44.36 -11.29 18.77
CA VAL A 209 43.25 -11.96 19.46
C VAL A 209 43.74 -12.51 20.80
N ARG A 210 43.14 -12.04 21.90
CA ARG A 210 43.25 -12.70 23.22
C ARG A 210 41.91 -13.35 23.54
N LYS A 211 41.97 -14.65 23.85
CA LYS A 211 40.88 -15.58 24.19
C LYS A 211 39.84 -14.96 25.14
N SER A 212 38.56 -15.05 24.78
CA SER A 212 37.45 -14.97 25.76
C SER A 212 36.48 -16.14 25.57
N GLY A 213 36.31 -16.91 26.64
CA GLY A 213 35.55 -18.17 26.70
C GLY A 213 34.05 -17.96 26.70
N ARG A 214 33.50 -17.37 25.64
CA ARG A 214 32.04 -17.24 25.44
C ARG A 214 31.52 -18.03 24.23
N PHE A 215 32.42 -18.67 23.48
CA PHE A 215 32.08 -19.50 22.32
C PHE A 215 31.42 -20.84 22.69
N TRP A 216 31.89 -21.48 23.77
CA TRP A 216 31.33 -22.75 24.25
C TRP A 216 29.95 -22.61 24.93
N THR A 217 29.61 -21.42 25.40
CA THR A 217 28.31 -21.15 26.06
C THR A 217 27.16 -21.01 25.06
N TRP A 218 27.43 -20.69 23.79
CA TRP A 218 26.40 -20.62 22.74
C TRP A 218 26.21 -21.97 22.00
N LEU A 219 27.23 -22.82 21.98
CA LEU A 219 27.14 -24.15 21.33
C LEU A 219 26.22 -25.12 22.12
N LEU A 220 26.14 -24.98 23.45
CA LEU A 220 25.30 -25.84 24.31
C LEU A 220 23.82 -25.43 24.31
N THR A 221 23.48 -24.17 23.98
CA THR A 221 22.08 -23.69 24.00
C THR A 221 21.34 -24.00 22.69
N ALA A 222 22.05 -24.22 21.58
CA ALA A 222 21.46 -24.60 20.29
C ALA A 222 21.14 -26.11 20.17
N GLY A 223 21.67 -26.96 21.06
CA GLY A 223 21.35 -28.40 21.09
C GLY A 223 20.02 -28.73 21.79
N GLY A 224 19.50 -27.80 22.60
CA GLY A 224 18.29 -28.02 23.41
C GLY A 224 16.97 -27.79 22.67
N THR A 225 16.97 -27.10 21.53
CA THR A 225 15.75 -26.76 20.77
C THR A 225 15.40 -27.76 19.68
N ILE A 226 16.30 -28.70 19.36
CA ILE A 226 16.01 -29.78 18.38
C ILE A 226 15.13 -30.87 19.01
N VAL A 227 15.22 -31.09 20.33
CA VAL A 227 14.43 -32.13 21.03
C VAL A 227 12.97 -31.71 21.24
N THR A 228 12.70 -30.40 21.37
CA THR A 228 11.33 -29.89 21.53
C THR A 228 10.56 -29.78 20.22
N ALA A 229 11.22 -29.45 19.10
CA ALA A 229 10.59 -29.40 17.79
C ALA A 229 10.16 -30.78 17.24
N LEU A 230 10.81 -31.86 17.68
CA LEU A 230 10.47 -33.25 17.29
C LEU A 230 9.24 -33.80 18.02
N LYS A 231 8.85 -33.21 19.15
CA LYS A 231 7.72 -33.66 19.97
C LYS A 231 6.37 -33.12 19.47
N GLU A 232 6.36 -31.91 18.89
CA GLU A 232 5.18 -31.24 18.33
C GLU A 232 4.72 -31.82 16.97
N LEU A 233 5.60 -32.52 16.24
CA LEU A 233 5.30 -33.11 14.94
C LEU A 233 4.80 -34.58 15.00
N ASN A 234 4.59 -35.14 16.19
CA ASN A 234 4.20 -36.54 16.42
C ASN A 234 5.06 -37.58 15.63
N LEU A 235 6.32 -37.25 15.35
CA LEU A 235 7.28 -38.11 14.64
C LEU A 235 7.90 -39.20 15.53
N VAL A 236 7.49 -39.27 16.80
CA VAL A 236 7.92 -40.29 17.78
C VAL A 236 7.22 -41.64 17.54
N ALA A 237 6.16 -41.67 16.72
CA ALA A 237 5.50 -42.90 16.30
C ALA A 237 6.13 -43.56 15.05
N LEU A 238 7.13 -42.91 14.41
CA LEU A 238 7.82 -43.46 13.26
C LEU A 238 8.96 -44.41 13.68
N ASP A 239 9.13 -45.50 12.92
CA ASP A 239 10.27 -46.40 13.05
C ASP A 239 11.59 -45.61 13.00
N TRP A 240 12.52 -45.94 13.91
CA TRP A 240 13.83 -45.28 14.05
C TRP A 240 14.64 -45.28 12.74
N ARG A 241 14.42 -46.26 11.85
CA ARG A 241 15.03 -46.31 10.51
C ARG A 241 14.57 -45.16 9.62
N VAL A 242 13.30 -44.76 9.74
CA VAL A 242 12.73 -43.64 8.98
C VAL A 242 13.24 -42.30 9.53
N GLN A 243 13.44 -42.20 10.85
CA GLN A 243 14.05 -41.01 11.46
C GLN A 243 15.50 -40.80 10.98
N ILE A 244 16.31 -41.87 10.89
CA ILE A 244 17.67 -41.79 10.33
C ILE A 244 17.64 -41.42 8.84
N ALA A 245 16.69 -41.96 8.07
CA ALA A 245 16.55 -41.62 6.66
C ALA A 245 16.21 -40.13 6.46
N ILE A 246 15.29 -39.57 7.25
CA ILE A 246 14.94 -38.14 7.21
C ILE A 246 16.15 -37.28 7.60
N LEU A 247 16.88 -37.67 8.65
CA LEU A 247 18.05 -36.92 9.12
C LEU A 247 19.18 -36.95 8.08
N ALA A 248 19.41 -38.09 7.41
CA ALA A 248 20.35 -38.20 6.31
C ALA A 248 19.96 -37.32 5.11
N VAL A 249 18.67 -37.22 4.79
CA VAL A 249 18.17 -36.33 3.72
C VAL A 249 18.40 -34.86 4.09
N ILE A 250 18.09 -34.45 5.32
CA ILE A 250 18.29 -33.07 5.78
C ILE A 250 19.77 -32.69 5.75
N VAL A 251 20.64 -33.56 6.26
CA VAL A 251 22.10 -33.35 6.24
C VAL A 251 22.63 -33.32 4.81
N GLY A 252 22.13 -34.19 3.92
CA GLY A 252 22.47 -34.19 2.50
C GLY A 252 22.09 -32.88 1.80
N PHE A 253 20.89 -32.35 2.06
CA PHE A 253 20.46 -31.06 1.54
C PHE A 253 21.32 -29.90 2.07
N ALA A 254 21.70 -29.92 3.35
CA ALA A 254 22.56 -28.91 3.94
C ALA A 254 23.97 -28.92 3.31
N ILE A 255 24.56 -30.11 3.13
CA ILE A 255 25.87 -30.27 2.47
C ILE A 255 25.78 -29.82 1.02
N TYR A 256 24.75 -30.23 0.28
CA TYR A 256 24.54 -29.82 -1.10
C TYR A 256 24.40 -28.30 -1.21
N ALA A 257 23.56 -27.68 -0.38
CA ALA A 257 23.36 -26.23 -0.38
C ALA A 257 24.67 -25.47 -0.13
N ILE A 258 25.45 -25.88 0.88
CA ILE A 258 26.75 -25.27 1.21
C ILE A 258 27.75 -25.47 0.07
N SER A 259 27.83 -26.67 -0.51
CA SER A 259 28.75 -26.97 -1.62
C SER A 259 28.35 -26.30 -2.94
N SER A 260 27.07 -25.96 -3.12
CA SER A 260 26.55 -25.34 -4.34
C SER A 260 26.73 -23.81 -4.38
N MET A 261 27.12 -23.19 -3.26
CA MET A 261 27.39 -21.75 -3.19
C MET A 261 28.69 -21.37 -3.92
N PRO A 262 28.68 -20.36 -4.82
CA PRO A 262 29.85 -19.94 -5.60
C PRO A 262 31.06 -19.61 -4.73
N ALA A 263 30.85 -18.91 -3.61
CA ALA A 263 31.92 -18.51 -2.69
C ALA A 263 32.61 -19.68 -1.99
N VAL A 264 31.91 -20.81 -1.79
CA VAL A 264 32.47 -22.01 -1.16
C VAL A 264 33.22 -22.87 -2.19
N ARG A 265 32.70 -22.95 -3.43
CA ARG A 265 33.38 -23.62 -4.55
C ARG A 265 34.71 -22.96 -4.90
N ASP A 266 34.74 -21.63 -4.89
CA ASP A 266 35.97 -20.84 -5.09
C ASP A 266 36.98 -21.02 -3.95
N ALA A 267 36.52 -21.10 -2.69
CA ALA A 267 37.38 -21.30 -1.53
C ALA A 267 37.96 -22.73 -1.43
N LEU A 268 37.23 -23.72 -1.97
CA LEU A 268 37.66 -25.13 -1.99
C LEU A 268 38.42 -25.51 -3.28
N GLY A 269 38.58 -24.57 -4.23
CA GLY A 269 39.29 -24.81 -5.49
C GLY A 269 38.58 -25.78 -6.44
N LEU A 270 37.27 -25.97 -6.24
CA LEU A 270 36.44 -26.86 -7.05
C LEU A 270 35.75 -26.05 -8.16
N LYS A 271 36.26 -26.17 -9.40
CA LYS A 271 35.57 -25.64 -10.60
C LYS A 271 34.31 -26.46 -10.88
#